data_AF-A0A966XJK7-F1
#
_entry.id   AF-A0A966XJK7-F1
#
_cell.length_a   1.000
_cell.length_b   1.000
_cell.length_c   1.000
_cell.angle_alpha   90.00
_cell.angle_beta   90.00
_cell.angle_gamma   90.00
#
_symmetry.space_group_name_H-M   'P 1'
#
loop_
_entity.id
_entity.type
_entity.pdbx_description
1 polymer ?
#
loop_
_entity_poly.entity_id
_entity_poly.type
_entity_poly.pdbx_seq_one_letter_code
_entity_poly.pdbx_strand_id
1 'polypeptide(L)'
;MKIDEILDLWKKDSELDRTELGEESLRISQLHYKYYKIFSEERLLARKLESDFKKLKRLKFEYYNGTIAEDDLRANGWEPFTLKVLKTDLNTYFESDEDLDRLSLRISLQNEKVTMLENIIKSLPARGYQIKSAIDWERFKVGA
;
A
#
# COMPACT_ATOMS: atom_id res chain seq x y z
N MET A 1 0.10 9.45 3.37
CA MET A 1 -1.36 9.61 3.46
C MET A 1 -1.95 8.53 4.37
N LYS A 2 -3.02 8.81 5.12
CA LYS A 2 -3.77 7.79 5.87
C LYS A 2 -4.73 7.05 4.94
N ILE A 3 -5.09 5.81 5.29
CA ILE A 3 -6.01 5.01 4.48
C ILE A 3 -7.41 5.64 4.42
N ASP A 4 -7.90 6.19 5.54
CA ASP A 4 -9.20 6.87 5.63
C ASP A 4 -9.28 8.08 4.71
N GLU A 5 -8.17 8.81 4.55
CA GLU A 5 -8.11 9.95 3.62
C GLU A 5 -8.30 9.48 2.16
N ILE A 6 -7.76 8.31 1.79
CA ILE A 6 -7.94 7.74 0.45
C ILE A 6 -9.41 7.32 0.27
N LEU A 7 -10.02 6.74 1.30
CA LEU A 7 -11.44 6.36 1.29
C LEU A 7 -12.35 7.58 1.14
N ASP A 8 -12.07 8.67 1.85
CA ASP A 8 -12.85 9.91 1.77
C ASP A 8 -12.74 10.57 0.39
N LEU A 9 -11.53 10.59 -0.20
CA LEU A 9 -11.35 11.05 -1.58
C LEU A 9 -12.15 10.18 -2.55
N TRP A 10 -12.07 8.86 -2.40
CA TRP A 10 -12.76 7.93 -3.30
C TRP A 10 -14.26 8.01 -3.16
N LYS A 11 -14.78 8.11 -1.93
CA LYS A 11 -16.21 8.30 -1.66
C LYS A 11 -16.76 9.46 -2.48
N LYS A 12 -16.11 10.63 -2.41
CA LYS A 12 -16.48 11.82 -3.17
C LYS A 12 -16.33 11.64 -4.69
N ASP A 13 -15.25 11.00 -5.13
CA ASP A 13 -15.00 10.85 -6.57
C ASP A 13 -15.80 9.73 -7.23
N SER A 14 -16.32 8.78 -6.45
CA SER A 14 -17.11 7.65 -6.92
C SER A 14 -18.55 8.03 -7.28
N GLU A 15 -19.03 9.18 -6.79
CA GLU A 15 -20.34 9.73 -7.15
C GLU A 15 -20.40 10.05 -8.65
N LEU A 16 -21.56 9.73 -9.25
CA LEU A 16 -21.84 9.92 -10.67
C LEU A 16 -22.99 10.92 -10.83
N ASP A 17 -22.71 12.06 -11.45
CA ASP A 17 -23.76 12.99 -11.88
C ASP A 17 -24.48 12.45 -13.11
N ARG A 18 -25.77 12.18 -12.98
CA ARG A 18 -26.61 11.63 -14.05
C ARG A 18 -27.08 12.71 -15.04
N THR A 19 -26.94 13.98 -14.70
CA THR A 19 -27.36 15.11 -15.55
C THR A 19 -26.26 15.51 -16.54
N GLU A 20 -24.99 15.33 -16.16
CA GLU A 20 -23.81 15.73 -16.94
C GLU A 20 -22.92 14.52 -17.31
N LEU A 21 -23.50 13.50 -17.94
CA LEU A 21 -22.81 12.24 -18.28
C LEU A 21 -21.59 12.43 -19.21
N GLY A 22 -21.60 13.48 -20.04
CA GLY A 22 -20.47 13.81 -20.92
C GLY A 22 -19.24 14.27 -20.13
N GLU A 23 -19.43 15.19 -19.18
CA GLU A 23 -18.36 15.65 -18.29
C GLU A 23 -17.87 14.52 -17.38
N GLU A 24 -18.77 13.68 -16.89
CA GLU A 24 -18.41 12.50 -16.11
C GLU A 24 -17.55 11.50 -16.90
N SER A 25 -17.72 11.41 -18.22
CA SER A 25 -16.85 10.62 -19.09
C SER A 25 -15.43 11.21 -19.17
N LEU A 26 -15.31 12.53 -19.33
CA LEU A 26 -14.02 13.23 -19.38
C LEU A 26 -13.28 13.16 -18.03
N ARG A 27 -14.03 13.19 -16.93
CA ARG A 27 -13.51 13.11 -15.55
C ARG A 27 -12.76 11.81 -15.28
N ILE A 28 -13.05 10.70 -15.98
CA ILE A 28 -12.36 9.41 -15.80
C ILE A 28 -10.85 9.55 -15.94
N SER A 29 -10.38 10.24 -16.98
CA SER A 29 -8.93 10.43 -17.22
C SER A 29 -8.27 11.26 -16.12
N GLN A 30 -8.99 12.25 -15.58
CA GLN A 30 -8.52 13.09 -14.47
C GLN A 30 -8.42 12.27 -13.18
N LEU A 31 -9.43 11.44 -12.90
CA LEU A 31 -9.43 10.52 -11.76
C LEU A 31 -8.31 9.50 -11.88
N HIS A 32 -8.09 8.94 -13.07
CA HIS A 32 -6.98 8.02 -13.30
C HIS A 32 -5.65 8.68 -12.92
N TYR A 33 -5.35 9.87 -13.43
CA TYR A 33 -4.11 10.58 -13.07
C TYR A 33 -4.02 10.85 -11.56
N LYS A 34 -5.09 11.35 -10.94
CA LYS A 34 -5.15 11.64 -9.50
C LYS A 34 -4.77 10.42 -8.66
N TYR A 35 -5.45 9.29 -8.86
CA TYR A 35 -5.20 8.08 -8.07
C TYR A 35 -3.89 7.38 -8.47
N TYR A 36 -3.49 7.44 -9.74
CA TYR A 36 -2.22 6.88 -10.20
C TYR A 36 -1.02 7.60 -9.57
N LYS A 37 -1.09 8.93 -9.40
CA LYS A 37 -0.05 9.69 -8.70
C LYS A 37 0.12 9.20 -7.26
N ILE A 38 -0.98 9.11 -6.50
CA ILE A 38 -0.96 8.64 -5.11
C ILE A 38 -0.46 7.18 -5.06
N PHE A 39 -0.94 6.33 -5.98
CA PHE A 39 -0.48 4.94 -6.10
C PHE A 39 1.02 4.84 -6.29
N SER A 40 1.59 5.64 -7.20
CA SER A 40 3.03 5.62 -7.48
C SER A 40 3.86 6.00 -6.24
N GLU A 41 3.47 7.06 -5.54
CA GLU A 41 4.12 7.53 -4.32
C GLU A 41 4.04 6.48 -3.19
N GLU A 42 2.84 5.97 -2.90
CA GLU A 42 2.62 4.98 -1.85
C GLU A 42 3.28 3.62 -2.19
N ARG A 43 3.39 3.26 -3.48
CA ARG A 43 4.13 2.06 -3.92
C ARG A 43 5.64 2.20 -3.76
N LEU A 44 6.20 3.38 -3.97
CA LEU A 44 7.62 3.65 -3.70
C LEU A 44 7.92 3.54 -2.20
N LEU A 45 7.02 4.05 -1.35
CA LEU A 45 7.13 3.89 0.09
C LEU A 45 7.08 2.43 0.53
N ALA A 46 6.18 1.62 -0.05
CA ALA A 46 6.13 0.17 0.22
C ALA A 46 7.48 -0.51 -0.04
N ARG A 47 8.06 -0.28 -1.22
CA ARG A 47 9.36 -0.84 -1.61
C ARG A 47 10.49 -0.42 -0.68
N LYS A 48 10.47 0.84 -0.21
CA LYS A 48 11.44 1.33 0.76
C LYS A 48 11.33 0.58 2.08
N LEU A 49 10.12 0.44 2.63
CA LEU A 49 9.89 -0.29 3.88
C LEU A 49 10.30 -1.77 3.76
N GLU A 50 10.00 -2.42 2.63
CA GLU A 50 10.45 -3.80 2.37
C GLU A 50 11.98 -3.92 2.34
N SER A 51 12.67 -2.93 1.77
CA SER A 51 14.14 -2.88 1.78
C SER A 51 14.69 -2.71 3.20
N ASP A 52 14.11 -1.80 3.97
CA ASP A 52 14.51 -1.53 5.34
C ASP A 52 14.27 -2.76 6.24
N PHE A 53 13.16 -3.50 6.02
CA PHE A 53 12.88 -4.75 6.73
C PHE A 53 13.91 -5.83 6.43
N LYS A 54 14.33 -5.98 5.17
CA LYS A 54 15.40 -6.94 4.80
C LYS A 54 16.72 -6.61 5.51
N LYS A 55 17.07 -5.33 5.60
CA LYS A 55 18.28 -4.87 6.32
C LYS A 55 18.19 -5.17 7.81
N LEU A 56 17.06 -4.82 8.44
CA LEU A 56 16.83 -5.06 9.87
C LEU A 56 16.83 -6.57 10.17
N LYS A 57 16.15 -7.38 9.37
CA LYS A 57 16.12 -8.85 9.53
C LYS A 57 17.50 -9.47 9.45
N ARG A 58 18.38 -8.96 8.56
CA ARG A 58 19.79 -9.38 8.51
C ARG A 58 20.53 -9.02 9.81
N LEU A 59 20.37 -7.79 10.30
CA LEU A 59 21.00 -7.37 11.55
C LEU A 59 20.50 -8.19 12.74
N LYS A 60 19.19 -8.44 12.83
CA LYS A 60 18.61 -9.31 13.87
C LYS A 60 19.08 -10.75 13.75
N PHE A 61 19.32 -11.26 12.54
CA PHE A 61 19.93 -12.57 12.33
C PHE A 61 21.33 -12.64 12.94
N GLU A 62 22.18 -11.65 12.63
CA GLU A 62 23.53 -11.52 13.18
C GLU A 62 23.51 -11.29 14.71
N TYR A 63 22.48 -10.61 15.21
CA TYR A 63 22.27 -10.38 16.63
C TYR A 63 22.00 -11.69 17.39
N TYR A 64 20.96 -12.42 16.99
CA TYR A 64 20.54 -13.64 17.70
C TYR A 64 21.49 -14.83 17.50
N ASN A 65 22.26 -14.86 16.42
CA ASN A 65 23.27 -15.91 16.21
C ASN A 65 24.64 -15.57 16.86
N GLY A 66 24.79 -14.36 17.43
CA GLY A 66 26.00 -13.90 18.11
C GLY A 66 27.14 -13.45 17.19
N THR A 67 26.90 -13.18 15.90
CA THR A 67 27.93 -12.74 14.93
C THR A 67 27.87 -11.26 14.57
N ILE A 68 26.98 -10.49 15.20
CA ILE A 68 26.85 -9.05 14.98
C ILE A 68 28.12 -8.30 15.39
N ALA A 69 28.48 -7.25 14.63
CA ALA A 69 29.62 -6.42 14.94
C ALA A 69 29.35 -5.52 16.16
N GLU A 70 30.39 -5.20 16.93
CA GLU A 70 30.26 -4.34 18.12
C GLU A 70 29.79 -2.92 17.76
N ASP A 71 30.21 -2.39 16.60
CA ASP A 71 29.75 -1.09 16.12
C ASP A 71 28.24 -1.09 15.80
N ASP A 72 27.71 -2.18 15.25
CA ASP A 72 26.28 -2.33 14.97
C ASP A 72 25.47 -2.46 16.27
N LEU A 73 25.99 -3.18 17.28
CA LEU A 73 25.39 -3.22 18.62
C LEU A 73 25.28 -1.82 19.22
N ARG A 74 26.39 -1.06 19.21
CA ARG A 74 26.43 0.31 19.72
C ARG A 74 25.50 1.24 18.95
N ALA A 75 25.49 1.16 17.61
CA ALA A 75 24.65 2.01 16.77
C ALA A 75 23.16 1.78 16.99
N ASN A 76 22.75 0.54 17.31
CA ASN A 76 21.36 0.20 17.61
C ASN A 76 21.02 0.23 19.10
N GLY A 77 21.99 0.47 19.98
CA GLY A 77 21.79 0.46 21.44
C GLY A 77 21.42 -0.94 21.97
N TRP A 78 21.92 -2.00 21.34
CA TRP A 78 21.65 -3.38 21.73
C TRP A 78 22.77 -3.94 22.60
N GLU A 79 22.41 -4.64 23.66
CA GLU A 79 23.35 -5.44 24.45
C GLU A 79 23.62 -6.78 23.77
N PRO A 80 24.85 -7.32 23.85
CA PRO A 80 25.19 -8.61 23.25
C PRO A 80 24.20 -9.72 23.67
N PHE A 81 23.72 -10.47 22.69
CA PHE A 81 22.84 -11.60 22.97
C PHE A 81 23.66 -12.77 23.54
N THR A 82 23.32 -13.21 24.76
CA THR A 82 24.15 -14.17 25.51
C THR A 82 23.81 -15.62 25.24
N LEU A 83 22.62 -15.91 24.71
CA LEU A 83 22.17 -17.27 24.42
C LEU A 83 22.63 -17.71 23.03
N LYS A 84 23.12 -18.94 22.93
CA LYS A 84 23.44 -19.57 21.65
C LYS A 84 22.17 -20.10 21.00
N VAL A 85 21.61 -19.35 20.04
CA VAL A 85 20.44 -19.77 19.28
C VAL A 85 20.84 -20.66 18.10
N LEU A 86 20.16 -21.80 17.94
CA LEU A 86 20.33 -22.65 16.76
C LEU A 86 19.61 -22.04 15.56
N LYS A 87 20.10 -22.30 14.34
CA LYS A 87 19.47 -21.79 13.12
C LYS A 87 17.99 -22.18 12.98
N THR A 88 17.60 -23.34 13.51
CA THR A 88 16.22 -23.83 13.53
C THR A 88 15.31 -22.97 14.40
N ASP A 89 15.86 -22.37 15.46
CA ASP A 89 15.10 -21.67 16.48
C ASP A 89 15.07 -20.16 16.21
N LEU A 90 15.91 -19.65 15.31
CA LEU A 90 15.98 -18.22 14.94
C LEU A 90 14.63 -17.66 14.47
N ASN A 91 13.81 -18.47 13.79
CA ASN A 91 12.49 -18.00 13.34
C ASN A 91 11.59 -17.63 14.53
N THR A 92 11.62 -18.40 15.62
CA THR A 92 10.85 -18.08 16.84
C THR A 92 11.26 -16.72 17.43
N TYR A 93 12.55 -16.39 17.38
CA TYR A 93 13.03 -15.07 17.80
C TYR A 93 12.61 -13.97 16.84
N PHE A 94 12.64 -14.19 15.52
CA PHE A 94 12.16 -13.19 14.56
C PHE A 94 10.66 -12.92 14.67
N GLU A 95 9.87 -13.96 14.92
CA GLU A 95 8.41 -13.85 15.08
C GLU A 95 8.03 -13.13 16.38
N SER A 96 8.92 -13.11 17.38
CA SER A 96 8.72 -12.40 18.65
C SER A 96 9.50 -11.08 18.77
N ASP A 97 10.29 -10.70 17.76
CA ASP A 97 11.05 -9.45 17.78
C ASP A 97 10.16 -8.25 17.47
N GLU A 98 10.01 -7.35 18.43
CA GLU A 98 9.13 -6.19 18.35
C GLU A 98 9.53 -5.19 17.24
N ASP A 99 10.82 -5.09 16.90
CA ASP A 99 11.27 -4.17 15.85
C ASP A 99 10.88 -4.70 14.46
N LEU A 100 11.05 -6.01 14.25
CA LEU A 100 10.61 -6.70 13.04
C LEU A 100 9.09 -6.68 12.92
N ASP A 101 8.35 -6.97 13.99
CA ASP A 101 6.89 -6.95 13.97
C ASP A 101 6.36 -5.54 13.65
N ARG A 102 6.87 -4.51 14.34
CA ARG A 102 6.48 -3.11 14.09
C ARG A 102 6.71 -2.70 12.64
N LEU A 103 7.83 -3.11 12.03
CA LEU A 103 8.12 -2.78 10.64
C LEU A 103 7.28 -3.61 9.67
N SER A 104 7.01 -4.87 9.98
CA SER A 104 6.10 -5.75 9.24
C SER A 104 4.68 -5.16 9.19
N LEU A 105 4.14 -4.72 10.32
CA LEU A 105 2.83 -4.05 10.41
C LEU A 105 2.77 -2.79 9.54
N ARG A 106 3.84 -1.99 9.53
CA ARG A 106 3.94 -0.81 8.66
C ARG A 106 3.94 -1.18 7.18
N ILE A 107 4.63 -2.25 6.79
CA ILE A 107 4.61 -2.76 5.41
C ILE A 107 3.20 -3.22 5.04
N SER A 108 2.54 -3.99 5.91
CA SER A 108 1.18 -4.49 5.68
C SER A 108 0.19 -3.35 5.44
N LEU A 109 0.20 -2.33 6.30
CA LEU A 109 -0.63 -1.13 6.12
C LEU A 109 -0.30 -0.38 4.82
N GLN A 110 0.99 -0.30 4.47
CA GLN A 110 1.42 0.35 3.25
C GLN A 110 0.95 -0.40 2.00
N ASN A 111 1.01 -1.73 2.01
CA ASN A 111 0.52 -2.60 0.94
C ASN A 111 -1.00 -2.57 0.81
N GLU A 112 -1.73 -2.42 1.91
CA GLU A 112 -3.19 -2.23 1.87
C GLU A 112 -3.56 -0.97 1.10
N LYS A 113 -2.86 0.16 1.37
CA LYS A 113 -3.05 1.40 0.60
C LYS A 113 -2.76 1.22 -0.89
N VAL A 114 -1.67 0.53 -1.23
CA VAL A 114 -1.28 0.27 -2.63
C VAL A 114 -2.35 -0.56 -3.33
N THR A 115 -2.82 -1.63 -2.69
CA THR A 115 -3.88 -2.52 -3.21
C THR A 115 -5.18 -1.76 -3.43
N MET A 116 -5.59 -0.94 -2.45
CA MET A 116 -6.79 -0.11 -2.55
C MET A 116 -6.72 0.85 -3.73
N LEU A 117 -5.61 1.58 -3.88
CA LEU A 117 -5.41 2.52 -4.98
C LEU A 117 -5.40 1.82 -6.35
N GLU A 118 -4.77 0.65 -6.43
CA GLU A 118 -4.77 -0.18 -7.63
C GLU A 118 -6.20 -0.61 -8.01
N ASN A 119 -7.00 -1.02 -7.02
CA ASN A 119 -8.40 -1.40 -7.23
C ASN A 119 -9.26 -0.21 -7.69
N ILE A 120 -9.04 0.98 -7.11
CA ILE A 120 -9.69 2.21 -7.58
C ILE A 120 -9.38 2.45 -9.05
N ILE A 121 -8.11 2.45 -9.43
CA ILE A 121 -7.67 2.68 -10.81
C ILE A 121 -8.29 1.65 -11.75
N LYS A 122 -8.29 0.37 -11.36
CA LYS A 122 -8.88 -0.74 -12.14
C LYS A 122 -10.41 -0.66 -12.27
N SER A 123 -11.09 0.06 -11.38
CA SER A 123 -12.54 0.27 -11.46
C SER A 123 -12.95 1.34 -12.48
N LEU A 124 -12.04 2.26 -12.84
CA LEU A 124 -12.34 3.40 -13.71
C LEU A 124 -12.79 3.01 -15.14
N PRO A 125 -12.21 1.98 -15.79
CA PRO A 125 -12.74 1.48 -17.06
C PRO A 125 -14.18 0.99 -16.96
N ALA A 126 -14.54 0.27 -15.88
CA ALA A 126 -15.91 -0.18 -15.65
C ALA A 126 -16.88 0.99 -15.53
N ARG A 127 -16.48 2.07 -14.85
CA ARG A 127 -17.24 3.33 -14.81
C ARG A 127 -17.47 3.92 -16.20
N GLY A 128 -16.46 3.88 -17.08
CA GLY A 128 -16.60 4.33 -18.47
C GLY A 128 -17.70 3.58 -19.24
N TYR A 129 -17.77 2.26 -19.06
CA TYR A 129 -18.86 1.46 -19.64
C TYR A 129 -20.22 1.82 -19.05
N GLN A 130 -20.31 2.03 -17.74
CA GLN A 130 -21.57 2.43 -17.07
C GLN A 130 -22.08 3.77 -17.57
N ILE A 131 -21.20 4.75 -17.75
CA ILE A 131 -21.55 6.07 -18.30
C ILE A 131 -22.04 5.94 -19.74
N LYS A 132 -21.36 5.14 -20.57
CA LYS A 132 -21.81 4.87 -21.93
C LYS A 132 -23.21 4.26 -21.94
N SER A 133 -23.46 3.24 -21.10
CA SER A 133 -24.79 2.62 -20.99
C SER A 133 -25.86 3.60 -20.51
N ALA A 134 -25.53 4.53 -19.61
CA ALA A 134 -26.44 5.58 -19.19
C ALA A 134 -26.78 6.54 -20.34
N ILE A 135 -25.78 6.96 -21.14
CA ILE A 135 -26.00 7.80 -22.33
C ILE A 135 -26.87 7.08 -23.35
N ASP A 136 -26.62 5.80 -23.62
CA ASP A 136 -27.41 5.00 -24.55
C ASP A 136 -28.87 4.86 -24.07
N TRP A 137 -29.09 4.71 -22.76
CA TRP A 137 -30.43 4.73 -22.16
C TRP A 137 -31.15 6.06 -22.31
N GLU A 138 -30.45 7.19 -22.10
CA GLU A 138 -31.02 8.53 -22.31
C GLU A 138 -31.42 8.74 -23.79
N ARG A 139 -30.58 8.29 -24.73
CA ARG A 139 -30.89 8.31 -26.18
C ARG A 139 -32.13 7.50 -26.51
N PHE A 140 -32.25 6.29 -25.95
CA PHE A 140 -33.42 5.44 -26.14
C PHE A 140 -34.72 6.12 -25.66
N LYS A 141 -34.69 6.78 -24.49
CA LYS A 141 -35.87 7.47 -23.94
C LYS A 141 -36.37 8.61 -24.82
N VAL A 142 -35.48 9.29 -25.54
CA VAL A 142 -35.84 10.42 -26.43
C VAL A 142 -36.23 9.98 -27.85
N GLY A 143 -36.34 8.67 -28.10
CA GLY A 143 -36.88 8.11 -29.33
C GLY A 143 -35.88 7.99 -30.49
N ALA A 144 -34.58 7.94 -30.18
CA ALA A 144 -33.54 7.53 -31.13
C ALA A 144 -33.32 6.01 -31.08
#